data_AF-A0A952RB24-F1
#
_entry.id   AF-A0A952RB24-F1
#
_cell.length_a   1.000
_cell.length_b   1.000
_cell.length_c   1.000
_cell.angle_alpha   90.00
_cell.angle_beta   90.00
_cell.angle_gamma   90.00
#
_symmetry.space_group_name_H-M   'P 1'
#
loop_
_entity.id
_entity.type
_entity.pdbx_description
1 polymer ?
#
loop_
_entity_poly.entity_id
_entity_poly.type
_entity_poly.pdbx_seq_one_letter_code
_entity_poly.pdbx_strand_id
1 'polypeptide(L)'
;MSRFSLVALLAFVGAGCTEPPPAEPFQISIRVESDPGKPMAGASISRANKLLGTTNAEGRVNLKIAGVEGEFTDVTVTCPEGYQMPPKPVSVKLTRIADKTKIPEYLQQCPPAMRRVVVAVRAENGPNLPVMYLDKAVTRTDVGGAASFALEVPPGTNFSVVLNTIERHDIKPINPSRTFVVPSHDEVFLLDQKFEVEKKAPPPKAKVFVPRALGARGGADF
;
A
#
# COMPACT_ATOMS: atom_id res chain seq x y z
N MET A 1 -53.05 -44.98 -80.40
CA MET A 1 -52.55 -45.76 -79.27
C MET A 1 -51.04 -45.55 -79.15
N SER A 2 -50.57 -45.26 -77.94
CA SER A 2 -49.18 -45.35 -77.45
C SER A 2 -48.12 -44.39 -78.00
N ARG A 3 -47.69 -43.43 -77.15
CA ARG A 3 -46.29 -42.95 -77.09
C ARG A 3 -45.91 -42.61 -75.63
N PHE A 4 -45.07 -43.47 -75.07
CA PHE A 4 -44.24 -43.27 -73.86
C PHE A 4 -43.07 -42.31 -74.15
N SER A 5 -42.54 -41.68 -73.10
CA SER A 5 -41.16 -41.16 -72.89
C SER A 5 -41.20 -39.75 -72.26
N LEU A 6 -40.37 -39.33 -71.31
CA LEU A 6 -39.35 -39.96 -70.45
C LEU A 6 -39.08 -38.88 -69.39
N VAL A 7 -39.37 -39.12 -68.11
CA VAL A 7 -39.08 -38.15 -67.03
C VAL A 7 -37.65 -38.37 -66.56
N ALA A 8 -36.75 -37.42 -66.85
CA ALA A 8 -35.37 -37.44 -66.37
C ALA A 8 -35.30 -36.89 -64.94
N LEU A 9 -35.06 -37.78 -63.97
CA LEU A 9 -34.82 -37.48 -62.57
C LEU A 9 -33.33 -37.09 -62.40
N LEU A 10 -33.04 -35.80 -62.28
CA LEU A 10 -31.70 -35.28 -61.98
C LEU A 10 -31.48 -35.33 -60.46
N ALA A 11 -30.72 -36.33 -60.01
CA ALA A 11 -30.27 -36.46 -58.63
C ALA A 11 -29.14 -35.45 -58.33
N PHE A 12 -29.48 -34.36 -57.65
CA PHE A 12 -28.51 -33.43 -57.06
C PHE A 12 -27.83 -34.11 -55.86
N VAL A 13 -26.60 -34.56 -56.04
CA VAL A 13 -25.74 -35.04 -54.96
C VAL A 13 -25.26 -33.81 -54.17
N GLY A 14 -25.89 -33.57 -53.02
CA GLY A 14 -25.47 -32.54 -52.08
C GLY A 14 -24.09 -32.87 -51.52
N ALA A 15 -23.07 -32.12 -51.94
CA ALA A 15 -21.79 -32.07 -51.26
C ALA A 15 -22.01 -31.45 -49.87
N GLY A 16 -22.08 -32.29 -48.84
CA GLY A 16 -22.10 -31.84 -47.45
C GLY A 16 -20.76 -31.19 -47.12
N CYS A 17 -20.71 -29.86 -47.12
CA CYS A 17 -19.64 -29.10 -46.49
C CYS A 17 -19.65 -29.45 -45.00
N THR A 18 -18.74 -30.33 -44.60
CA THR A 18 -18.44 -30.58 -43.19
C THR A 18 -17.68 -29.36 -42.69
N GLU A 19 -18.31 -28.60 -41.81
CA GLU A 19 -17.69 -27.43 -41.19
C GLU A 19 -16.43 -27.89 -40.43
N PRO A 20 -15.26 -27.27 -40.65
CA PRO A 20 -14.03 -27.67 -39.98
C PRO A 20 -14.19 -27.61 -38.46
N PRO A 21 -13.62 -28.58 -37.71
CA PRO A 21 -13.71 -28.58 -36.26
C PRO A 21 -13.15 -27.27 -35.67
N PRO A 22 -13.82 -26.68 -34.66
CA PRO A 22 -13.37 -25.44 -34.04
C PRO A 22 -11.92 -25.55 -33.57
N ALA A 23 -11.13 -24.50 -33.79
CA ALA A 23 -9.74 -24.46 -33.38
C ALA A 23 -9.59 -24.71 -31.86
N GLU A 24 -8.60 -25.52 -31.48
CA GLU A 24 -8.36 -25.82 -30.07
C GLU A 24 -8.01 -24.54 -29.28
N PRO A 25 -8.57 -24.34 -28.08
CA PRO A 25 -8.29 -23.16 -27.28
C PRO A 25 -6.84 -23.15 -26.76
N PHE A 26 -6.29 -21.95 -26.61
CA PHE A 26 -4.99 -21.72 -26.00
C PHE A 26 -5.07 -21.91 -24.48
N GLN A 27 -4.06 -22.55 -23.91
CA GLN A 27 -3.95 -22.71 -22.46
C GLN A 27 -2.98 -21.66 -21.91
N ILE A 28 -3.39 -20.96 -20.87
CA ILE A 28 -2.56 -20.02 -20.13
C ILE A 28 -2.74 -20.23 -18.63
N SER A 29 -1.73 -19.85 -17.84
CA SER A 29 -1.78 -19.83 -16.39
C SER A 29 -1.68 -18.37 -15.93
N ILE A 30 -2.58 -17.95 -15.05
CA ILE A 30 -2.46 -16.66 -14.36
C ILE A 30 -2.18 -16.94 -12.90
N ARG A 31 -1.08 -16.36 -12.40
CA ARG A 31 -0.70 -16.40 -11.00
C ARG A 31 -0.96 -15.03 -10.38
N VAL A 32 -1.74 -15.01 -9.31
CA VAL A 32 -2.09 -13.80 -8.56
C VAL A 32 -1.46 -13.90 -7.17
N GLU A 33 -0.74 -12.86 -6.80
CA GLU A 33 -0.11 -12.72 -5.49
C GLU A 33 -0.66 -11.50 -4.75
N SER A 34 -0.70 -11.57 -3.42
CA SER A 34 -1.04 -10.42 -2.57
C SER A 34 0.19 -9.55 -2.31
N ASP A 35 1.15 -10.12 -1.60
CA ASP A 35 2.52 -9.63 -1.45
C ASP A 35 3.47 -10.54 -2.23
N PRO A 36 4.71 -10.11 -2.51
CA PRO A 36 5.71 -10.96 -3.16
C PRO A 36 5.82 -12.34 -2.50
N GLY A 37 5.50 -13.39 -3.28
CA GLY A 37 5.55 -14.78 -2.83
C GLY A 37 4.35 -15.27 -2.01
N LYS A 38 3.35 -14.42 -1.72
CA LYS A 38 2.11 -14.82 -1.05
C LYS A 38 1.00 -15.08 -2.08
N PRO A 39 0.62 -16.34 -2.35
CA PRO A 39 -0.44 -16.64 -3.30
C PRO A 39 -1.78 -16.07 -2.84
N MET A 40 -2.61 -15.66 -3.80
CA MET A 40 -3.96 -15.15 -3.54
C MET A 40 -5.03 -16.04 -4.15
N ALA A 41 -5.83 -16.67 -3.29
CA ALA A 41 -7.04 -17.38 -3.68
C ALA A 41 -8.23 -16.42 -3.86
N GLY A 42 -9.21 -16.81 -4.69
CA GLY A 42 -10.46 -16.09 -4.82
C GLY A 42 -10.44 -14.86 -5.75
N ALA A 43 -9.31 -14.56 -6.39
CA ALA A 43 -9.27 -13.53 -7.43
C ALA A 43 -10.02 -14.03 -8.67
N SER A 44 -10.92 -13.20 -9.20
CA SER A 44 -11.76 -13.55 -10.35
C SER A 44 -11.14 -13.02 -11.64
N ILE A 45 -11.06 -13.87 -12.65
CA ILE A 45 -10.48 -13.54 -13.93
C ILE A 45 -11.59 -13.50 -14.98
N SER A 46 -11.68 -12.38 -15.70
CA SER A 46 -12.71 -12.17 -16.72
C SER A 46 -12.13 -11.64 -18.03
N ARG A 47 -12.80 -11.92 -19.14
CA ARG A 47 -12.51 -11.36 -20.47
C ARG A 47 -13.80 -10.84 -21.06
N ALA A 48 -13.82 -9.57 -21.49
CA ALA A 48 -15.04 -8.91 -22.00
C ALA A 48 -16.25 -9.12 -21.07
N ASN A 49 -16.06 -8.92 -19.76
CA ASN A 49 -17.05 -9.13 -18.68
C ASN A 49 -17.57 -10.57 -18.52
N LYS A 50 -17.00 -11.56 -19.23
CA LYS A 50 -17.29 -12.98 -19.01
C LYS A 50 -16.27 -13.58 -18.05
N LEU A 51 -16.75 -14.14 -16.94
CA LEU A 51 -15.91 -14.88 -15.99
C LEU A 51 -15.29 -16.10 -16.68
N LEU A 52 -13.97 -16.19 -16.63
CA LEU A 52 -13.19 -17.31 -17.18
C LEU A 52 -12.80 -18.31 -16.08
N GLY A 53 -12.55 -17.82 -14.87
CA GLY A 53 -12.19 -18.65 -13.73
C GLY A 53 -11.82 -17.84 -12.50
N THR A 54 -11.49 -18.55 -11.43
CA THR A 54 -11.10 -17.97 -10.13
C THR A 54 -9.81 -18.64 -9.66
N THR A 55 -8.92 -17.89 -9.01
CA THR A 55 -7.68 -18.46 -8.48
C THR A 55 -7.93 -19.43 -7.33
N ASN A 56 -7.15 -20.51 -7.31
CA ASN A 56 -7.16 -21.55 -6.29
C ASN A 56 -6.29 -21.16 -5.07
N ALA A 57 -6.09 -22.11 -4.12
CA ALA A 57 -5.29 -21.89 -2.91
C ALA A 57 -3.82 -21.53 -3.21
N GLU A 58 -3.26 -22.01 -4.32
CA GLU A 58 -1.91 -21.68 -4.78
C GLU A 58 -1.84 -20.34 -5.53
N GLY A 59 -2.97 -19.61 -5.60
CA GLY A 59 -3.08 -18.34 -6.30
C GLY A 59 -2.98 -18.46 -7.81
N ARG A 60 -3.28 -19.64 -8.37
CA ARG A 60 -3.18 -19.93 -9.80
C ARG A 60 -4.55 -20.22 -10.39
N VAL A 61 -4.69 -19.92 -11.68
CA VAL A 61 -5.82 -20.37 -12.49
C VAL A 61 -5.34 -20.73 -13.89
N ASN A 62 -5.75 -21.90 -14.36
CA ASN A 62 -5.50 -22.34 -15.73
C ASN A 62 -6.73 -22.00 -16.58
N LEU A 63 -6.52 -21.23 -17.63
CA LEU A 63 -7.59 -20.73 -18.50
C LEU A 63 -7.45 -21.30 -19.91
N LYS A 64 -8.60 -21.53 -20.54
CA LYS A 64 -8.70 -21.91 -21.95
C LYS A 64 -9.31 -20.75 -22.72
N ILE A 65 -8.54 -20.13 -23.60
CA ILE A 65 -8.94 -18.94 -24.36
C ILE A 65 -8.97 -19.25 -25.85
N ALA A 66 -10.10 -18.98 -26.49
CA ALA A 66 -10.22 -19.03 -27.94
C ALA A 66 -9.67 -17.73 -28.57
N GLY A 67 -8.95 -17.88 -29.69
CA GLY A 67 -8.39 -16.78 -30.47
C GLY A 67 -7.47 -17.29 -31.57
N VAL A 68 -6.64 -16.40 -32.12
CA VAL A 68 -5.67 -16.68 -33.19
C VAL A 68 -4.26 -16.73 -32.62
N GLU A 69 -3.40 -17.57 -33.20
CA GLU A 69 -1.99 -17.60 -32.80
C GLU A 69 -1.30 -16.25 -33.07
N GLY A 70 -0.61 -15.73 -32.07
CA GLY A 70 0.04 -14.42 -32.08
C GLY A 70 -0.86 -13.26 -31.65
N GLU A 71 -2.18 -13.49 -31.47
CA GLU A 71 -3.11 -12.48 -30.98
C GLU A 71 -2.80 -12.09 -29.53
N PHE A 72 -2.98 -10.80 -29.21
CA PHE A 72 -2.98 -10.30 -27.83
C PHE A 72 -4.42 -10.12 -27.37
N THR A 73 -4.74 -10.61 -26.19
CA THR A 73 -6.05 -10.42 -25.59
C THR A 73 -5.95 -9.93 -24.16
N ASP A 74 -6.80 -8.98 -23.81
CA ASP A 74 -6.81 -8.39 -22.48
C ASP A 74 -7.71 -9.19 -21.54
N VAL A 75 -7.17 -9.45 -20.36
CA VAL A 75 -7.83 -10.19 -19.29
C VAL A 75 -7.87 -9.29 -18.05
N THR A 76 -9.07 -9.12 -17.50
CA THR A 76 -9.31 -8.31 -16.31
C THR A 76 -9.25 -9.20 -15.08
N VAL A 77 -8.42 -8.79 -14.10
CA VAL A 77 -8.35 -9.44 -12.79
C VAL A 77 -9.09 -8.60 -11.76
N THR A 78 -10.06 -9.22 -11.09
CA THR A 78 -10.80 -8.63 -9.99
C THR A 78 -10.34 -9.27 -8.69
N CYS A 79 -9.68 -8.47 -7.85
CA CYS A 79 -9.21 -8.90 -6.54
C CYS A 79 -10.38 -9.01 -5.55
N PRO A 80 -10.30 -9.91 -4.55
CA PRO A 80 -11.31 -10.02 -3.49
C PRO A 80 -11.32 -8.79 -2.57
N GLU A 81 -12.31 -8.73 -1.69
CA GLU A 81 -12.45 -7.65 -0.71
C GLU A 81 -11.18 -7.47 0.15
N GLY A 82 -10.82 -6.23 0.44
CA GLY A 82 -9.62 -5.89 1.21
C GLY A 82 -8.35 -5.75 0.38
N TYR A 83 -8.43 -5.90 -0.95
CA TYR A 83 -7.28 -5.78 -1.87
C TYR A 83 -7.53 -4.74 -2.96
N GLN A 84 -6.46 -4.13 -3.46
CA GLN A 84 -6.50 -3.16 -4.55
C GLN A 84 -6.49 -3.86 -5.89
N MET A 85 -7.35 -3.40 -6.80
CA MET A 85 -7.39 -3.89 -8.17
C MET A 85 -6.21 -3.35 -8.98
N PRO A 86 -5.62 -4.17 -9.89
CA PRO A 86 -4.65 -3.68 -10.85
C PRO A 86 -5.24 -2.56 -11.72
N PRO A 87 -4.49 -1.47 -11.97
CA PRO A 87 -5.00 -0.35 -12.76
C PRO A 87 -5.12 -0.65 -14.26
N LYS A 88 -4.47 -1.73 -14.73
CA LYS A 88 -4.45 -2.12 -16.13
C LYS A 88 -4.80 -3.60 -16.28
N PRO A 89 -5.58 -3.97 -17.31
CA PRO A 89 -5.75 -5.36 -17.70
C PRO A 89 -4.42 -6.04 -18.06
N VAL A 90 -4.42 -7.37 -17.97
CA VAL A 90 -3.28 -8.21 -18.36
C VAL A 90 -3.36 -8.48 -19.85
N SER A 91 -2.34 -8.06 -20.61
CA SER A 91 -2.26 -8.40 -22.03
C SER A 91 -1.61 -9.78 -22.19
N VAL A 92 -2.41 -10.76 -22.58
CA VAL A 92 -2.01 -12.15 -22.77
C VAL A 92 -1.76 -12.39 -24.25
N LYS A 93 -0.58 -12.91 -24.59
CA LYS A 93 -0.25 -13.35 -25.95
C LYS A 93 -0.68 -14.80 -26.13
N LEU A 94 -1.55 -15.06 -27.10
CA LEU A 94 -1.99 -16.40 -27.46
C LEU A 94 -0.91 -17.08 -28.30
N THR A 95 -0.16 -18.00 -27.70
CA THR A 95 0.91 -18.72 -28.38
C THR A 95 0.89 -20.19 -27.98
N ARG A 96 1.12 -21.09 -28.96
CA ARG A 96 1.29 -22.51 -28.68
C ARG A 96 2.76 -22.77 -28.38
N ILE A 97 3.06 -23.24 -27.18
CA ILE A 97 4.40 -23.69 -26.85
C ILE A 97 4.60 -25.08 -27.47
N ALA A 98 5.74 -25.30 -28.13
CA ALA A 98 6.06 -26.59 -28.76
C ALA A 98 6.05 -27.75 -27.75
N ASP A 99 6.49 -27.46 -26.52
CA ASP A 99 6.35 -28.34 -25.37
C ASP A 99 4.96 -28.17 -24.75
N LYS A 100 4.07 -29.15 -24.99
CA LYS A 100 2.70 -29.18 -24.47
C LYS A 100 2.61 -29.22 -22.93
N THR A 101 3.72 -29.51 -22.23
CA THR A 101 3.75 -29.51 -20.77
C THR A 101 3.96 -28.12 -20.18
N LYS A 102 4.44 -27.16 -20.99
CA LYS A 102 4.68 -25.78 -20.57
C LYS A 102 3.51 -24.90 -20.96
N ILE A 103 3.01 -24.16 -19.98
CA ILE A 103 1.92 -23.21 -20.14
C ILE A 103 2.48 -21.81 -19.87
N PRO A 104 2.23 -20.82 -20.75
CA PRO A 104 2.59 -19.43 -20.48
C PRO A 104 1.99 -18.97 -19.14
N GLU A 105 2.84 -18.47 -18.24
CA GLU A 105 2.42 -17.97 -16.92
C GLU A 105 2.51 -16.44 -16.88
N TYR A 106 1.44 -15.79 -16.43
CA TYR A 106 1.35 -14.35 -16.24
C TYR A 106 1.19 -14.03 -14.77
N LEU A 107 2.08 -13.21 -14.22
CA LEU A 107 2.04 -12.77 -12.83
C LEU A 107 1.20 -11.50 -12.70
N GLN A 108 0.33 -11.45 -11.71
CA GLN A 108 -0.44 -10.27 -11.30
C GLN A 108 -0.38 -10.07 -9.80
N GLN A 109 -0.55 -8.83 -9.38
CA GLN A 109 -0.51 -8.44 -7.98
C GLN A 109 -1.81 -7.79 -7.57
N CYS A 110 -2.35 -8.25 -6.44
CA CYS A 110 -3.50 -7.69 -5.76
C CYS A 110 -3.02 -7.27 -4.36
N PRO A 111 -2.34 -6.13 -4.19
CA PRO A 111 -1.81 -5.73 -2.89
C PRO A 111 -2.96 -5.39 -1.93
N PRO A 112 -2.81 -5.64 -0.60
CA PRO A 112 -3.75 -5.20 0.41
C PRO A 112 -4.12 -3.72 0.29
N ALA A 113 -5.41 -3.41 0.47
CA ALA A 113 -5.94 -2.05 0.44
C ALA A 113 -5.43 -1.19 1.59
N MET A 114 -5.13 -1.82 2.73
CA MET A 114 -4.60 -1.21 3.93
C MET A 114 -3.27 -1.86 4.28
N ARG A 115 -2.30 -1.05 4.73
CA ARG A 115 -1.03 -1.51 5.28
C ARG A 115 -0.97 -1.21 6.76
N ARG A 116 -0.36 -2.13 7.50
CA ARG A 116 -0.13 -1.95 8.92
C ARG A 116 1.21 -1.29 9.11
N VAL A 117 1.21 -0.13 9.75
CA VAL A 117 2.43 0.61 10.06
C VAL A 117 2.54 0.79 11.57
N VAL A 118 3.76 0.74 12.07
CA VAL A 118 4.05 1.00 13.48
C VAL A 118 4.91 2.25 13.54
N VAL A 119 4.53 3.23 14.36
CA VAL A 119 5.35 4.40 14.60
C VAL A 119 6.03 4.22 15.95
N ALA A 120 7.36 4.12 15.94
CA ALA A 120 8.20 4.20 17.11
C ALA A 120 8.59 5.66 17.34
N VAL A 121 8.37 6.15 18.55
CA VAL A 121 8.61 7.53 18.96
C VAL A 121 9.73 7.55 19.98
N ARG A 122 10.69 8.45 19.78
CA ARG A 122 11.78 8.75 20.70
C ARG A 122 11.87 10.27 20.87
N ALA A 123 11.53 10.74 22.06
CA ALA A 123 11.49 12.13 22.46
C ALA A 123 12.56 12.41 23.52
N GLU A 124 13.79 12.75 23.11
CA GLU A 124 14.85 13.08 24.07
C GLU A 124 14.45 14.33 24.89
N ASN A 125 14.50 14.22 26.22
CA ASN A 125 14.01 15.23 27.19
C ASN A 125 12.49 15.50 27.15
N GLY A 126 11.71 14.64 26.49
CA GLY A 126 10.25 14.79 26.37
C GLY A 126 9.45 13.65 27.00
N PRO A 127 9.52 13.43 28.33
CA PRO A 127 8.70 12.41 29.00
C PRO A 127 7.23 12.84 29.12
N ASN A 128 6.32 11.86 29.13
CA ASN A 128 4.87 12.04 29.30
C ASN A 128 4.20 13.01 28.29
N LEU A 129 4.78 13.16 27.09
CA LEU A 129 4.22 13.98 26.03
C LEU A 129 3.13 13.21 25.26
N PRO A 130 1.95 13.81 25.01
CA PRO A 130 0.96 13.24 24.12
C PRO A 130 1.49 13.13 22.69
N VAL A 131 1.33 11.93 22.12
CA VAL A 131 1.57 11.66 20.70
C VAL A 131 0.22 11.77 19.99
N MET A 132 0.16 12.66 19.00
CA MET A 132 -1.07 13.00 18.30
C MET A 132 -1.04 12.47 16.86
N TYR A 133 -2.18 11.96 16.42
CA TYR A 133 -2.46 11.61 15.03
C TYR A 133 -3.87 12.13 14.67
N LEU A 134 -3.98 12.92 13.59
CA LEU A 134 -5.23 13.59 13.20
C LEU A 134 -5.89 14.35 14.37
N ASP A 135 -5.08 15.16 15.09
CA ASP A 135 -5.48 15.95 16.27
C ASP A 135 -6.05 15.15 17.45
N LYS A 136 -5.89 13.82 17.45
CA LYS A 136 -6.28 12.95 18.56
C LYS A 136 -5.06 12.36 19.23
N ALA A 137 -5.07 12.36 20.57
CA ALA A 137 -4.03 11.71 21.36
C ALA A 137 -4.19 10.19 21.20
N VAL A 138 -3.19 9.54 20.59
CA VAL A 138 -3.18 8.08 20.38
C VAL A 138 -2.39 7.34 21.44
N THR A 139 -1.37 7.98 22.01
CA THR A 139 -0.55 7.45 23.10
C THR A 139 0.20 8.58 23.81
N ARG A 140 0.97 8.27 24.86
CA ARG A 140 1.87 9.20 25.56
C ARG A 140 3.27 8.59 25.66
N THR A 141 4.30 9.44 25.63
CA THR A 141 5.67 8.99 25.89
C THR A 141 5.86 8.58 27.35
N ASP A 142 6.71 7.58 27.58
CA ASP A 142 7.05 7.11 28.92
C ASP A 142 8.06 8.05 29.61
N VAL A 143 8.59 7.61 30.76
CA VAL A 143 9.61 8.35 31.51
C VAL A 143 10.93 8.52 30.76
N GLY A 144 11.23 7.65 29.79
CA GLY A 144 12.39 7.72 28.91
C GLY A 144 12.14 8.51 27.62
N GLY A 145 10.92 9.01 27.41
CA GLY A 145 10.53 9.69 26.18
C GLY A 145 10.21 8.73 25.03
N ALA A 146 9.97 7.44 25.29
CA ALA A 146 9.63 6.46 24.26
C ALA A 146 8.11 6.23 24.17
N ALA A 147 7.60 5.96 22.97
CA ALA A 147 6.25 5.46 22.75
C ALA A 147 6.17 4.67 21.45
N SER A 148 5.11 3.88 21.29
CA SER A 148 4.77 3.28 20.00
C SER A 148 3.27 3.12 19.84
N PHE A 149 2.80 3.17 18.60
CA PHE A 149 1.42 2.87 18.24
C PHE A 149 1.35 2.32 16.80
N ALA A 150 0.28 1.60 16.48
CA ALA A 150 0.04 1.04 15.16
C ALA A 150 -1.13 1.74 14.46
N LEU A 151 -1.04 1.85 13.13
CA LEU A 151 -2.09 2.38 12.28
C LEU A 151 -2.34 1.41 11.12
N GLU A 152 -3.58 1.37 10.64
CA GLU A 152 -3.93 0.78 9.34
C GLU A 152 -4.23 1.92 8.37
N VAL A 153 -3.43 2.02 7.31
CA VAL A 153 -3.46 3.16 6.40
C VAL A 153 -3.30 2.68 4.95
N PRO A 154 -4.00 3.25 3.96
CA PRO A 154 -3.78 2.89 2.58
C PRO A 154 -2.35 3.20 2.11
N PRO A 155 -1.74 2.39 1.24
CA PRO A 155 -0.42 2.66 0.69
C PRO A 155 -0.43 3.97 -0.14
N GLY A 156 0.68 4.70 -0.12
CA GLY A 156 0.83 6.01 -0.77
C GLY A 156 0.20 7.18 0.00
N THR A 157 -0.47 6.91 1.12
CA THR A 157 -1.05 7.97 1.96
C THR A 157 0.04 8.68 2.75
N ASN A 158 -0.08 10.01 2.85
CA ASN A 158 0.74 10.81 3.76
C ASN A 158 0.04 10.94 5.10
N PHE A 159 0.77 10.75 6.20
CA PHE A 159 0.24 11.01 7.54
C PHE A 159 1.26 11.75 8.40
N SER A 160 0.76 12.58 9.33
CA SER A 160 1.59 13.36 10.25
C SER A 160 1.39 12.92 11.68
N VAL A 161 2.50 12.86 12.42
CA VAL A 161 2.52 12.59 13.86
C VAL A 161 3.08 13.82 14.56
N VAL A 162 2.38 14.27 15.59
CA VAL A 162 2.75 15.48 16.36
C VAL A 162 3.04 15.09 17.80
N LEU A 163 4.12 15.61 18.37
CA LEU A 163 4.35 15.58 19.81
C LEU A 163 3.78 16.84 20.43
N ASN A 164 2.70 16.73 21.18
CA ASN A 164 2.08 17.89 21.81
C ASN A 164 2.89 18.33 23.02
N THR A 165 3.36 19.58 23.02
CA THR A 165 4.17 20.16 24.09
C THR A 165 3.43 21.25 24.86
N ILE A 166 2.11 21.38 24.71
CA ILE A 166 1.31 22.41 25.41
C ILE A 166 1.43 22.27 26.93
N GLU A 167 1.54 21.03 27.45
CA GLU A 167 1.72 20.76 28.88
C GLU A 167 3.15 21.08 29.38
N ARG A 168 4.10 21.36 28.48
CA ARG A 168 5.53 21.56 28.76
C ARG A 168 6.05 22.82 28.04
N HIS A 169 5.90 23.97 28.68
CA HIS A 169 6.39 25.25 28.14
C HIS A 169 7.91 25.46 28.28
N ASP A 170 8.59 24.59 29.02
CA ASP A 170 10.02 24.63 29.30
C ASP A 170 10.87 23.97 28.19
N ILE A 171 10.23 23.39 27.17
CA ILE A 171 10.91 22.65 26.11
C ILE A 171 10.64 23.23 24.72
N LYS A 172 11.63 23.15 23.83
CA LYS A 172 11.54 23.56 22.42
C LYS A 172 12.02 22.45 21.48
N PRO A 173 11.49 22.34 20.25
CA PRO A 173 10.46 23.18 19.64
C PRO A 173 9.05 22.92 20.18
N ILE A 174 8.13 23.87 19.96
CA ILE A 174 6.71 23.72 20.35
C ILE A 174 5.99 22.90 19.28
N ASN A 175 5.28 21.85 19.71
CA ASN A 175 4.48 20.97 18.84
C ASN A 175 5.19 20.48 17.57
N PRO A 176 6.39 19.86 17.66
CA PRO A 176 7.05 19.33 16.49
C PRO A 176 6.21 18.24 15.83
N SER A 177 6.25 18.22 14.49
CA SER A 177 5.52 17.26 13.68
C SER A 177 6.42 16.65 12.62
N ARG A 178 6.10 15.42 12.21
CA ARG A 178 6.78 14.74 11.11
C ARG A 178 5.77 14.01 10.25
N THR A 179 5.91 14.20 8.94
CA THR A 179 5.10 13.52 7.93
C THR A 179 5.83 12.28 7.41
N PHE A 180 5.08 11.20 7.25
CA PHE A 180 5.53 9.94 6.67
C PHE A 180 4.67 9.58 5.46
N VAL A 181 5.23 8.78 4.56
CA VAL A 181 4.54 8.23 3.39
C VAL A 181 4.48 6.72 3.55
N VAL A 182 3.28 6.13 3.52
CA VAL A 182 3.09 4.69 3.69
C VAL A 182 3.57 3.96 2.43
N PRO A 183 4.52 3.01 2.51
CA PRO A 183 4.94 2.25 1.34
C PRO A 183 3.89 1.20 0.96
N SER A 184 4.16 0.45 -0.10
CA SER A 184 3.33 -0.66 -0.53
C SER A 184 3.51 -1.94 0.31
N HIS A 185 4.07 -1.88 1.52
CA HIS A 185 4.26 -3.00 2.44
C HIS A 185 4.13 -2.53 3.90
N ASP A 186 4.12 -3.45 4.86
CA ASP A 186 4.09 -3.09 6.28
C ASP A 186 5.45 -2.52 6.71
N GLU A 187 5.47 -1.40 7.43
CA GLU A 187 6.70 -0.68 7.79
C GLU A 187 6.67 -0.13 9.21
N VAL A 188 7.86 0.02 9.81
CA VAL A 188 8.07 0.72 11.07
C VAL A 188 8.71 2.07 10.81
N PHE A 189 8.01 3.15 11.19
CA PHE A 189 8.53 4.51 11.12
C PHE A 189 9.16 4.94 12.44
N LEU A 190 10.26 5.69 12.35
CA LEU A 190 10.92 6.28 13.51
C LEU A 190 10.70 7.79 13.54
N LEU A 191 10.06 8.26 14.62
CA LEU A 191 9.99 9.67 15.00
C LEU A 191 11.02 9.94 16.09
N ASP A 192 12.21 10.39 15.70
CA ASP A 192 13.22 10.88 16.64
C ASP A 192 13.10 12.40 16.75
N GLN A 193 12.85 12.90 17.96
CA GLN A 193 12.77 14.31 18.29
C GLN A 193 13.61 14.61 19.52
N LYS A 194 14.43 15.64 19.41
CA LYS A 194 15.23 16.14 20.53
C LYS A 194 14.66 17.45 21.04
N PHE A 195 14.46 17.56 22.34
CA PHE A 195 13.98 18.79 22.97
C PHE A 195 15.11 19.49 23.74
N GLU A 196 15.19 20.80 23.56
CA GLU A 196 16.03 21.68 24.37
C GLU A 196 15.25 22.18 25.58
N VAL A 197 15.79 21.99 26.78
CA VAL A 197 15.16 22.42 28.04
C VAL A 197 15.69 23.79 28.45
N GLU A 198 14.82 24.80 28.44
CA GLU A 198 15.15 26.14 28.91
C GLU A 198 15.21 26.14 30.45
N LYS A 199 16.43 26.05 30.99
CA LYS A 199 16.64 26.23 32.43
C LYS A 199 16.38 27.68 32.79
N LYS A 200 15.34 27.93 33.60
CA LYS A 200 15.06 29.26 34.16
C LYS A 200 16.33 29.76 34.88
N ALA A 201 16.87 30.89 34.43
CA ALA A 201 18.06 31.47 35.03
C ALA A 201 17.82 31.70 36.54
N PRO A 202 18.81 31.43 37.41
CA PRO A 202 18.67 31.72 38.83
C PRO A 202 18.38 33.22 39.02
N PRO A 203 17.55 33.59 40.02
CA PRO A 203 17.25 34.99 40.28
C PRO A 203 18.56 35.76 40.51
N PRO A 204 18.67 37.01 40.02
CA PRO A 204 19.86 37.80 40.23
C PRO A 204 20.13 37.90 41.73
N LYS A 205 21.35 37.53 42.16
CA LYS A 205 21.77 37.66 43.57
C LYS A 205 21.50 39.10 44.01
N ALA A 206 20.69 39.27 45.06
CA ALA A 206 20.42 40.58 45.63
C ALA A 206 21.76 41.25 45.94
N LYS A 207 22.02 42.42 45.35
CA LYS A 207 23.20 43.21 45.68
C LYS A 207 23.05 43.63 47.14
N VAL A 208 23.87 43.06 48.03
CA VAL A 208 23.94 43.50 49.42
C VAL A 208 24.40 44.96 49.39
N PHE A 209 23.46 45.87 49.65
CA PHE A 209 23.77 47.28 49.80
C PHE A 209 24.50 47.43 51.13
N VAL A 210 25.82 47.52 51.09
CA VAL A 210 26.62 47.89 52.26
C VAL A 210 26.53 49.42 52.36
N PRO A 211 25.80 49.99 53.33
CA PRO A 211 25.76 51.43 53.50
C PRO A 211 27.18 51.92 53.79
N ARG A 212 27.65 52.84 52.94
CA ARG A 212 28.93 53.51 53.12
C ARG A 212 28.84 54.31 54.42
N ALA A 213 29.58 53.89 55.45
CA ALA A 213 29.63 54.59 56.72
C ALA A 213 30.01 56.06 56.46
N LEU A 214 29.21 56.97 57.01
CA LEU A 214 29.55 58.39 57.08
C LEU A 214 30.84 58.52 57.89
N GLY A 215 31.95 58.76 57.19
CA GLY A 215 33.22 59.13 57.81
C GLY A 215 33.02 60.40 58.63
N ALA A 216 33.29 60.27 59.92
CA ALA A 216 33.12 61.30 60.92
C ALA A 216 34.08 62.48 60.71
N ARG A 217 33.57 63.65 61.12
CA ARG A 217 34.30 64.90 61.38
C ARG A 217 35.49 64.67 62.33
N GLY A 218 36.58 65.37 62.04
CA GLY A 218 37.66 65.75 62.94
C GLY A 218 38.73 66.40 62.06
N GLY A 219 39.14 67.65 62.21
CA GLY A 219 39.22 68.50 63.38
C GLY A 219 40.61 69.14 63.33
N ALA A 220 40.65 70.47 63.46
CA ALA A 220 41.82 71.33 63.72
C ALA A 220 43.08 71.17 62.84
N ASP A 221 43.62 72.29 62.34
CA ASP A 221 44.95 72.74 62.78
C ASP A 221 45.45 73.99 62.02
N PHE A 222 45.83 74.98 62.84
CA PHE A 222 46.69 76.18 62.67
C PHE A 222 46.37 77.25 61.63
#